data_AF-H0EJS7-F1
#
_entry.id   AF-H0EJS7-F1
#
_cell.length_a   1.000
_cell.length_b   1.000
_cell.length_c   1.000
_cell.angle_alpha   90.00
_cell.angle_beta   90.00
_cell.angle_gamma   90.00
#
_symmetry.space_group_name_H-M   'P 1'
#
loop_
_entity.id
_entity.type
_entity.pdbx_description
1 polymer ?
#
loop_
_entity_poly.entity_id
_entity_poly.type
_entity_poly.pdbx_seq_one_letter_code
_entity_poly.pdbx_strand_id
1 'polypeptide(L)'
;MPRPEELNIDIVDKREELLSDLRSLTIGLDSVLEKTIPVGVAFHHAGLTTEERDLVAAAYDEGVLKVIVATCSLAAGINLPARRVILHGARMGADLVGPSMLRQMRGRAGRKGKDEIGETYLCCQKSDLEAVAELMEADIPSVESCLVPGKRGIKRANGATLKETTLAEINLARIYKRFYTALQLRDLSNEMPISQVARKYDLPRGIIQNLAQTCHGFAAGMVRFCGTMGWGALAAVLGHYEERLKAGAKSDLLALAEITYVKSRTARIFWENGFKTVAAVAAADVKDLLPVLIMAQPKKPRLDAESEEKYIRKLKAKVEIILKSAGRIWERQVREEIEDEE
;
A
#
# COMPACT_ATOMS: atom_id res chain seq x y z
N MET A 1 23.46 17.23 6.90
CA MET A 1 23.59 15.76 6.71
C MET A 1 25.05 15.47 6.40
N PRO A 2 25.60 14.29 6.76
CA PRO A 2 26.95 13.93 6.33
C PRO A 2 27.03 14.09 4.81
N ARG A 3 28.14 14.64 4.34
CA ARG A 3 28.37 14.77 2.89
C ARG A 3 28.41 13.37 2.27
N PRO A 4 28.08 13.19 0.99
CA PRO A 4 28.13 11.88 0.35
C PRO A 4 29.47 11.16 0.52
N GLU A 5 30.56 11.93 0.56
CA GLU A 5 31.94 11.49 0.77
C GLU A 5 32.24 10.99 2.20
N GLU A 6 31.38 11.30 3.17
CA GLU A 6 31.49 10.93 4.59
C GLU A 6 30.59 9.73 4.95
N LEU A 7 29.83 9.19 3.99
CA LEU A 7 28.94 8.07 4.22
C LEU A 7 29.70 6.75 4.18
N ASN A 8 29.41 5.86 5.13
CA ASN A 8 29.85 4.47 5.04
C ASN A 8 29.30 3.85 3.74
N ILE A 9 30.18 3.23 2.96
CA ILE A 9 29.87 2.52 1.71
C ILE A 9 28.71 1.53 1.92
N ASP A 10 28.69 0.82 3.06
CA ASP A 10 27.61 -0.11 3.40
C ASP A 10 26.22 0.54 3.42
N ILE A 11 26.13 1.81 3.84
CA ILE A 11 24.86 2.55 3.89
C ILE A 11 24.44 2.98 2.49
N VAL A 12 25.40 3.35 1.64
CA VAL A 12 25.13 3.70 0.24
C VAL A 12 24.59 2.49 -0.50
N ASP A 13 25.23 1.33 -0.36
CA ASP A 13 24.80 0.08 -0.99
C ASP A 13 23.39 -0.33 -0.52
N LYS A 14 23.10 -0.20 0.77
CA LYS A 14 21.75 -0.47 1.31
C LYS A 14 20.68 0.50 0.78
N ARG A 15 21.04 1.77 0.51
CA ARG A 15 20.12 2.74 -0.09
C ARG A 15 19.83 2.40 -1.56
N GLU A 16 20.84 1.96 -2.29
CA GLU A 16 20.67 1.47 -3.66
C GLU A 16 19.84 0.18 -3.71
N GLU A 17 20.03 -0.75 -2.75
CA GLU A 17 19.18 -1.93 -2.62
C GLU A 17 17.72 -1.54 -2.36
N LEU A 18 17.46 -0.60 -1.43
CA LEU A 18 16.12 -0.07 -1.18
C LEU A 18 15.48 0.55 -2.45
N LEU A 19 16.26 1.32 -3.22
CA LEU A 19 15.78 1.89 -4.48
C LEU A 19 15.48 0.81 -5.51
N SER A 20 16.31 -0.22 -5.61
CA SER A 20 16.09 -1.38 -6.48
C SER A 20 14.80 -2.12 -6.07
N ASP A 21 14.60 -2.35 -4.78
CA ASP A 21 13.42 -3.04 -4.26
C ASP A 21 12.13 -2.22 -4.54
N LEU A 22 12.15 -0.91 -4.28
CA LEU A 22 11.03 -0.02 -4.61
C LEU A 22 10.76 0.04 -6.12
N ARG A 23 11.80 0.04 -6.97
CA ARG A 23 11.65 -0.03 -8.44
C ARG A 23 11.05 -1.36 -8.87
N SER A 24 11.37 -2.45 -8.19
CA SER A 24 10.88 -3.80 -8.50
C SER A 24 9.39 -3.98 -8.21
N LEU A 25 8.81 -3.10 -7.38
CA LEU A 25 7.37 -3.07 -7.16
C LEU A 25 6.62 -2.81 -8.47
N THR A 26 5.44 -3.42 -8.60
CA THR A 26 4.60 -3.34 -9.81
C THR A 26 4.15 -1.92 -10.16
N ILE A 27 4.23 -1.00 -9.19
CA ILE A 27 3.74 0.37 -9.24
C ILE A 27 4.82 1.35 -9.74
N GLY A 28 6.10 0.98 -9.63
CA GLY A 28 7.25 1.83 -9.95
C GLY A 28 7.67 2.75 -8.80
N LEU A 29 8.86 3.34 -8.94
CA LEU A 29 9.48 4.22 -7.94
C LEU A 29 8.92 5.64 -7.99
N ASP A 30 8.73 6.25 -6.83
CA ASP A 30 8.38 7.66 -6.73
C ASP A 30 9.54 8.59 -7.12
N SER A 31 9.25 9.60 -7.94
CA SER A 31 10.28 10.57 -8.37
C SER A 31 10.89 11.37 -7.23
N VAL A 32 10.17 11.56 -6.12
CA VAL A 32 10.70 12.26 -4.94
C VAL A 32 11.53 11.30 -4.10
N LEU A 33 11.05 10.07 -3.85
CA LEU A 33 11.84 9.05 -3.14
C LEU A 33 13.15 8.73 -3.87
N GLU A 34 13.14 8.69 -5.21
CA GLU A 34 14.34 8.49 -6.03
C GLU A 34 15.43 9.53 -5.75
N LYS A 35 15.04 10.78 -5.44
CA LYS A 35 15.97 11.87 -5.15
C LYS A 35 16.36 11.94 -3.68
N THR A 36 15.45 11.56 -2.76
CA THR A 36 15.66 11.76 -1.32
C THR A 36 16.30 10.56 -0.63
N ILE A 37 16.06 9.33 -1.09
CA ILE A 37 16.64 8.12 -0.47
C ILE A 37 18.17 8.10 -0.51
N PRO A 38 18.85 8.50 -1.62
CA PRO A 38 20.32 8.54 -1.66
C PRO A 38 20.95 9.40 -0.56
N VAL A 39 20.28 10.49 -0.17
CA VAL A 39 20.71 11.37 0.94
C VAL A 39 20.22 10.90 2.31
N GLY A 40 19.43 9.83 2.39
CA GLY A 40 18.96 9.25 3.65
C GLY A 40 17.65 9.84 4.18
N VAL A 41 16.85 10.43 3.30
CA VAL A 41 15.54 11.02 3.61
C VAL A 41 14.45 10.27 2.87
N ALA A 42 13.34 9.97 3.54
CA ALA A 42 12.14 9.47 2.89
C ALA A 42 10.90 10.15 3.47
N PHE A 43 9.78 10.02 2.78
CA PHE A 43 8.47 10.40 3.32
C PHE A 43 7.58 9.18 3.49
N HIS A 44 6.61 9.29 4.40
CA HIS A 44 5.69 8.21 4.72
C HIS A 44 4.28 8.75 5.00
N HIS A 45 3.32 8.39 4.14
CA HIS A 45 1.93 8.81 4.26
C HIS A 45 0.96 7.79 3.64
N ALA A 46 -0.34 7.95 3.87
CA ALA A 46 -1.38 7.05 3.36
C ALA A 46 -1.52 7.02 1.82
N GLY A 47 -0.91 7.99 1.12
CA GLY A 47 -0.82 8.00 -0.34
C GLY A 47 0.21 7.04 -0.93
N LEU A 48 1.11 6.46 -0.11
CA LEU A 48 2.00 5.37 -0.53
C LEU A 48 1.27 4.04 -0.37
N THR A 49 1.62 3.07 -1.21
CA THR A 49 1.11 1.70 -1.07
C THR A 49 1.66 1.03 0.19
N THR A 50 1.01 -0.02 0.65
CA THR A 50 1.44 -0.76 1.85
C THR A 50 2.86 -1.29 1.69
N GLU A 51 3.19 -1.83 0.52
CA GLU A 51 4.53 -2.36 0.21
C GLU A 51 5.61 -1.27 0.26
N GLU A 52 5.33 -0.08 -0.30
CA GLU A 52 6.25 1.07 -0.21
C GLU A 52 6.44 1.51 1.25
N ARG A 53 5.35 1.55 2.02
CA ARG A 53 5.38 1.95 3.44
C ARG A 53 6.21 0.98 4.27
N ASP A 54 6.06 -0.32 4.04
CA ASP A 54 6.78 -1.36 4.76
C ASP A 54 8.29 -1.30 4.46
N LEU A 55 8.68 -1.12 3.19
CA LEU A 55 10.09 -0.97 2.79
C LEU A 55 10.73 0.29 3.41
N VAL A 56 10.04 1.43 3.34
CA VAL A 56 10.53 2.69 3.93
C VAL A 56 10.61 2.59 5.45
N ALA A 57 9.66 1.92 6.09
CA ALA A 57 9.66 1.70 7.55
C ALA A 57 10.82 0.81 7.98
N ALA A 58 11.04 -0.32 7.31
CA ALA A 58 12.15 -1.24 7.59
C ALA A 58 13.50 -0.54 7.43
N ALA A 59 13.72 0.16 6.31
CA ALA A 59 14.95 0.89 6.05
C ALA A 59 15.22 2.01 7.08
N TYR A 60 14.18 2.61 7.66
CA TYR A 60 14.32 3.56 8.75
C TYR A 60 14.73 2.89 10.07
N ASP A 61 14.12 1.76 10.44
CA ASP A 61 14.44 1.05 11.69
C ASP A 61 15.87 0.46 11.68
N GLU A 62 16.32 -0.02 10.51
CA GLU A 62 17.70 -0.45 10.26
C GLU A 62 18.71 0.70 10.22
N GLY A 63 18.24 1.95 10.18
CA GLY A 63 19.06 3.15 10.15
C GLY A 63 19.71 3.46 8.79
N VAL A 64 19.25 2.82 7.70
CA VAL A 64 19.60 3.14 6.32
C VAL A 64 19.10 4.55 5.96
N LEU A 65 17.84 4.82 6.34
CA LEU A 65 17.25 6.15 6.34
C LEU A 65 17.48 6.81 7.70
N LYS A 66 17.88 8.07 7.70
CA LYS A 66 18.13 8.85 8.93
C LYS A 66 16.96 9.76 9.27
N VAL A 67 16.23 10.24 8.26
CA VAL A 67 15.10 11.15 8.42
C VAL A 67 13.89 10.59 7.68
N ILE A 68 12.75 10.58 8.37
CA ILE A 68 11.47 10.25 7.78
C ILE A 68 10.49 11.41 8.01
N VAL A 69 9.85 11.87 6.94
CA VAL A 69 8.82 12.92 6.99
C VAL A 69 7.46 12.25 6.87
N ALA A 70 6.63 12.32 7.90
CA ALA A 70 5.38 11.57 7.92
C ALA A 70 4.17 12.44 8.25
N THR A 71 3.01 12.03 7.72
CA THR A 71 1.72 12.60 8.10
C THR A 71 1.21 11.98 9.40
N CYS A 72 0.30 12.68 10.08
CA CYS A 72 -0.27 12.30 11.38
C CYS A 72 -0.88 10.89 11.42
N SER A 73 -1.29 10.34 10.28
CA SER A 73 -1.75 8.95 10.15
C SER A 73 -0.71 7.90 10.55
N LEU A 74 0.59 8.23 10.48
CA LEU A 74 1.65 7.36 10.98
C LEU A 74 1.59 7.21 12.51
N ALA A 75 1.08 8.23 13.23
CA ALA A 75 1.07 8.26 14.69
C ALA A 75 0.31 7.08 15.33
N ALA A 76 -0.70 6.53 14.64
CA ALA A 76 -1.54 5.45 15.12
C ALA A 76 -1.24 4.06 14.51
N GLY A 77 -0.49 3.99 13.40
CA GLY A 77 -0.52 2.80 12.52
C GLY A 77 0.71 1.89 12.50
N ILE A 78 1.91 2.40 12.85
CA ILE A 78 3.17 1.64 12.71
C ILE A 78 4.09 1.97 13.89
N ASN A 79 4.75 1.00 14.51
CA ASN A 79 5.71 1.25 15.58
C ASN A 79 7.06 1.70 14.99
N LEU A 80 7.25 3.01 14.85
CA LEU A 80 8.46 3.61 14.29
C LEU A 80 9.00 4.65 15.29
N PRO A 81 9.83 4.22 16.26
CA PRO A 81 10.42 5.13 17.25
C PRO A 81 11.63 5.87 16.65
N ALA A 82 11.80 7.13 17.06
CA ALA A 82 12.87 8.01 16.60
C ALA A 82 13.58 8.62 17.81
N ARG A 83 14.88 8.92 17.73
CA ARG A 83 15.57 9.67 18.80
C ARG A 83 14.91 11.04 19.03
N ARG A 84 14.54 11.70 17.93
CA ARG A 84 13.96 13.04 17.92
C ARG A 84 12.73 13.08 17.04
N VAL A 85 11.64 13.65 17.56
CA VAL A 85 10.40 13.90 16.82
C VAL A 85 10.23 15.41 16.64
N ILE A 86 10.00 15.84 15.41
CA ILE A 86 9.73 17.25 15.09
C ILE A 86 8.32 17.34 14.52
N LEU A 87 7.46 18.07 15.22
CA LEU A 87 6.08 18.35 14.83
C LEU A 87 6.06 19.70 14.12
N HIS A 88 5.97 19.64 12.79
CA HIS A 88 5.95 20.84 11.96
C HIS A 88 4.52 21.40 11.87
N GLY A 89 4.17 22.23 12.85
CA GLY A 89 2.85 22.84 12.96
C GLY A 89 2.03 22.25 14.10
N ALA A 90 1.33 23.12 14.83
CA ALA A 90 0.40 22.75 15.91
C ALA A 90 -1.06 22.63 15.45
N ARG A 91 -1.33 22.86 14.16
CA ARG A 91 -2.67 22.87 13.58
C ARG A 91 -2.85 21.75 12.54
N MET A 92 -4.05 21.18 12.50
CA MET A 92 -4.51 20.29 11.43
C MET A 92 -5.77 20.87 10.80
N GLY A 93 -5.61 21.49 9.64
CA GLY A 93 -6.68 22.30 9.03
C GLY A 93 -6.89 23.57 9.84
N ALA A 94 -8.15 23.86 10.19
CA ALA A 94 -8.48 25.03 11.00
C ALA A 94 -8.20 24.83 12.50
N ASP A 95 -8.21 23.58 12.97
CA ASP A 95 -8.19 23.24 14.39
C ASP A 95 -6.77 22.95 14.89
N LEU A 96 -6.52 23.17 16.18
CA LEU A 96 -5.30 22.70 16.84
C LEU A 96 -5.30 21.17 16.93
N VAL A 97 -4.11 20.56 16.97
CA VAL A 97 -3.97 19.13 17.24
C VAL A 97 -4.55 18.82 18.61
N GLY A 98 -5.38 17.76 18.71
CA GLY A 98 -5.95 17.35 20.00
C GLY A 98 -4.92 16.73 20.97
N PRO A 99 -5.15 16.78 22.29
CA PRO A 99 -4.20 16.28 23.31
C PRO A 99 -3.76 14.83 23.09
N SER A 100 -4.70 13.94 22.75
CA SER A 100 -4.42 12.52 22.48
C SER A 100 -3.50 12.32 21.28
N MET A 101 -3.64 13.13 20.23
CA MET A 101 -2.84 13.00 19.02
C MET A 101 -1.44 13.58 19.23
N LEU A 102 -1.32 14.71 19.93
CA LEU A 102 -0.02 15.25 20.33
C LEU A 102 0.75 14.25 21.20
N ARG A 103 0.08 13.63 22.19
CA ARG A 103 0.68 12.60 23.06
C ARG A 103 1.14 11.37 22.26
N GLN A 104 0.35 10.90 21.29
CA GLN A 104 0.76 9.80 20.39
C GLN A 104 1.98 10.14 19.53
N MET A 105 2.06 11.37 19.01
CA MET A 105 3.20 11.77 18.18
C MET A 105 4.47 11.96 19.01
N ARG A 106 4.40 12.68 20.14
CA ARG A 106 5.57 12.90 21.03
C ARG A 106 6.06 11.59 21.66
N GLY A 107 5.17 10.65 21.92
CA GLY A 107 5.50 9.33 22.49
C GLY A 107 6.37 8.45 21.59
N ARG A 108 6.62 8.86 20.34
CA ARG A 108 7.55 8.19 19.42
C ARG A 108 9.00 8.63 19.60
N ALA A 109 9.23 9.70 20.37
CA ALA A 109 10.57 10.15 20.71
C ALA A 109 11.19 9.20 21.77
N GLY A 110 12.41 8.76 21.49
CA GLY A 110 13.16 7.80 22.31
C GLY A 110 13.02 6.36 21.80
N ARG A 111 14.15 5.75 21.42
CA ARG A 111 14.20 4.34 21.03
C ARG A 111 14.63 3.48 22.22
N LYS A 112 13.72 2.64 22.70
CA LYS A 112 13.99 1.72 23.83
C LYS A 112 15.26 0.90 23.57
N GLY A 113 16.23 1.00 24.48
CA GLY A 113 17.50 0.27 24.39
C GLY A 113 18.52 0.82 23.38
N LYS A 114 18.21 1.91 22.66
CA LYS A 114 19.14 2.57 21.72
C LYS A 114 19.50 4.00 22.14
N ASP A 115 18.54 4.77 22.67
CA ASP A 115 18.78 6.14 23.12
C ASP A 115 18.51 6.29 24.63
N GLU A 116 19.32 7.11 25.30
CA GLU A 116 19.11 7.48 26.70
C GLU A 116 17.98 8.49 26.88
N ILE A 117 17.80 9.38 25.90
CA ILE A 117 16.85 10.49 25.91
C ILE A 117 16.10 10.54 24.58
N GLY A 118 14.79 10.78 24.64
CA GLY A 118 13.94 11.11 23.50
C GLY A 118 13.56 12.58 23.51
N GLU A 119 13.74 13.29 22.40
CA GLU A 119 13.44 14.72 22.29
C GLU A 119 12.24 14.96 21.39
N THR A 120 11.37 15.91 21.77
CA THR A 120 10.27 16.36 20.91
C THR A 120 10.32 17.88 20.74
N TYR A 121 10.20 18.34 19.50
CA TYR A 121 10.09 19.75 19.15
C TYR A 121 8.75 20.01 18.48
N LEU A 122 7.99 21.00 18.95
CA LEU A 122 6.74 21.44 18.33
C LEU A 122 6.91 22.85 17.77
N CYS A 123 6.89 22.95 16.44
CA CYS A 123 6.95 24.23 15.75
C CYS A 123 5.53 24.82 15.67
N CYS A 124 5.35 26.04 16.16
CA CYS A 124 4.09 26.77 16.09
C CYS A 124 4.32 28.24 15.71
N GLN A 125 3.25 28.92 15.28
CA GLN A 125 3.29 30.37 15.08
C GLN A 125 3.22 31.07 16.43
N LYS A 126 3.71 32.31 16.51
CA LYS A 126 3.67 33.11 17.74
C LYS A 126 2.24 33.31 18.27
N SER A 127 1.26 33.40 17.36
CA SER A 127 -0.16 33.50 17.71
C SER A 127 -0.74 32.26 18.41
N ASP A 128 -0.13 31.09 18.18
CA ASP A 128 -0.60 29.82 18.72
C ASP A 128 0.15 29.42 20.00
N LEU A 129 1.14 30.21 20.44
CA LEU A 129 2.07 29.82 21.50
C LEU A 129 1.37 29.50 22.84
N GLU A 130 0.43 30.34 23.25
CA GLU A 130 -0.32 30.16 24.50
C GLU A 130 -1.21 28.91 24.44
N ALA A 131 -1.98 28.74 23.36
CA ALA A 131 -2.81 27.56 23.15
C ALA A 131 -1.98 26.26 23.03
N VAL A 132 -0.78 26.34 22.46
CA VAL A 132 0.16 25.21 22.42
C VAL A 132 0.71 24.88 23.80
N ALA A 133 1.04 25.88 24.61
CA ALA A 133 1.49 25.66 25.99
C ALA A 133 0.40 24.97 26.82
N GLU A 134 -0.85 25.43 26.71
CA GLU A 134 -2.01 24.77 27.32
C GLU A 134 -2.16 23.32 26.83
N LEU A 135 -2.02 23.09 25.52
CA LEU A 135 -2.12 21.77 24.91
C LEU A 135 -1.04 20.79 25.39
N MET A 136 0.16 21.27 25.75
CA MET A 136 1.24 20.41 26.25
C MET A 136 0.93 19.82 27.63
N GLU A 137 0.20 20.58 28.46
CA GLU A 137 -0.24 20.21 29.81
C GLU A 137 -1.64 19.57 29.83
N ALA A 138 -2.44 19.77 28.77
CA ALA A 138 -3.81 19.28 28.69
C ALA A 138 -3.92 17.75 28.88
N ASP A 139 -4.92 17.33 29.65
CA ASP A 139 -5.24 15.93 29.87
C ASP A 139 -5.83 15.23 28.64
N ILE A 140 -5.71 13.90 28.63
CA ILE A 140 -6.40 13.11 27.60
C ILE A 140 -7.90 13.21 27.87
N PRO A 141 -8.72 13.56 26.86
CA PRO A 141 -10.17 13.60 27.00
C PRO A 141 -10.71 12.24 27.46
N SER A 142 -11.70 12.26 28.35
CA SER A 142 -12.35 11.04 28.83
C SER A 142 -12.97 10.26 27.67
N VAL A 143 -12.95 8.93 27.79
CA VAL A 143 -13.59 8.07 26.80
C VAL A 143 -15.10 8.21 26.95
N GLU A 144 -15.75 8.60 25.85
CA GLU A 144 -17.21 8.73 25.80
C GLU A 144 -17.84 7.61 24.98
N SER A 145 -19.08 7.27 25.32
CA SER A 145 -19.87 6.30 24.56
C SER A 145 -20.15 6.79 23.13
N CYS A 146 -19.69 6.02 22.15
CA CYS A 146 -20.00 6.26 20.73
C CYS A 146 -21.39 5.75 20.31
N LEU A 147 -22.19 5.26 21.26
CA LEU A 147 -23.56 4.77 21.03
C LEU A 147 -24.60 5.90 20.99
N VAL A 148 -24.26 7.10 21.46
CA VAL A 148 -25.17 8.25 21.46
C VAL A 148 -25.38 8.73 20.01
N PRO A 149 -26.63 8.78 19.51
CA PRO A 149 -26.94 9.18 18.15
C PRO A 149 -26.70 10.68 17.97
N GLY A 150 -25.53 11.05 17.45
CA GLY A 150 -25.19 12.46 17.19
C GLY A 150 -23.73 12.73 16.79
N LYS A 151 -22.77 11.87 17.19
CA LYS A 151 -21.33 12.11 16.95
C LYS A 151 -20.72 11.37 15.74
N ARG A 152 -21.51 10.78 14.85
CA ARG A 152 -20.97 10.08 13.65
C ARG A 152 -20.71 11.04 12.49
N GLY A 153 -19.65 11.83 12.60
CA GLY A 153 -19.04 12.53 11.47
C GLY A 153 -17.84 11.74 10.96
N ILE A 154 -18.01 10.87 9.97
CA ILE A 154 -16.88 10.27 9.25
C ILE A 154 -16.25 11.40 8.41
N LYS A 155 -15.26 12.11 8.95
CA LYS A 155 -14.41 13.03 8.17
C LYS A 155 -13.54 12.20 7.24
N ARG A 156 -14.03 11.94 6.02
CA ARG A 156 -13.23 11.33 4.95
C ARG A 156 -12.18 12.35 4.49
N ALA A 157 -10.91 12.02 4.66
CA ALA A 157 -9.85 12.67 3.91
C ALA A 157 -9.96 12.19 2.45
N ASN A 158 -10.32 13.10 1.52
CA ASN A 158 -9.86 13.18 0.12
C ASN A 158 -10.69 14.20 -0.69
N GLY A 159 -9.97 15.07 -1.41
CA GLY A 159 -10.23 15.60 -2.76
C GLY A 159 -11.61 16.18 -3.13
N ALA A 160 -11.59 17.45 -3.56
CA ALA A 160 -12.70 18.28 -4.06
C ALA A 160 -13.90 18.42 -3.09
N THR A 161 -13.85 19.48 -2.29
CA THR A 161 -14.99 19.95 -1.48
C THR A 161 -15.99 20.63 -2.41
N LEU A 162 -17.03 19.91 -2.81
CA LEU A 162 -18.30 20.55 -3.17
C LEU A 162 -18.78 21.32 -1.93
N LYS A 163 -19.33 22.52 -2.10
CA LYS A 163 -20.01 23.22 -0.99
C LYS A 163 -21.24 22.41 -0.63
N GLU A 164 -21.11 21.56 0.37
CA GLU A 164 -22.15 20.66 0.86
C GLU A 164 -22.93 21.37 1.97
N THR A 165 -23.65 22.44 1.62
CA THR A 165 -24.39 23.28 2.57
C THR A 165 -25.83 22.80 2.80
N THR A 166 -26.42 22.10 1.82
CA THR A 166 -27.77 21.56 1.90
C THR A 166 -27.78 20.02 1.83
N LEU A 167 -28.83 19.39 2.38
CA LEU A 167 -28.98 17.94 2.37
C LEU A 167 -29.06 17.36 0.93
N ALA A 168 -29.64 18.12 0.00
CA ALA A 168 -29.70 17.76 -1.42
C ALA A 168 -28.31 17.75 -2.06
N GLU A 169 -27.50 18.78 -1.81
CA GLU A 169 -26.10 18.87 -2.29
C GLU A 169 -25.26 17.72 -1.73
N ILE A 170 -25.43 17.37 -0.44
CA ILE A 170 -24.74 16.23 0.19
C ILE A 170 -25.09 14.92 -0.51
N ASN A 171 -26.38 14.68 -0.79
CA ASN A 171 -26.83 13.47 -1.46
C ASN A 171 -26.32 13.40 -2.90
N LEU A 172 -26.36 14.52 -3.63
CA LEU A 172 -25.85 14.59 -5.00
C LEU A 172 -24.33 14.36 -5.05
N ALA A 173 -23.58 15.01 -4.16
CA ALA A 173 -22.14 14.81 -4.02
C ALA A 173 -21.81 13.34 -3.69
N ARG A 174 -22.60 12.68 -2.85
CA ARG A 174 -22.44 11.25 -2.54
C ARG A 174 -22.61 10.38 -3.78
N ILE A 175 -23.61 10.66 -4.63
CA ILE A 175 -23.85 9.93 -5.87
C ILE A 175 -22.66 10.09 -6.83
N TYR A 176 -22.21 11.33 -7.04
CA TYR A 176 -21.06 11.58 -7.93
C TYR A 176 -19.76 10.96 -7.41
N LYS A 177 -19.48 11.07 -6.10
CA LYS A 177 -18.32 10.42 -5.47
C LYS A 177 -18.39 8.91 -5.67
N ARG A 178 -19.56 8.29 -5.50
CA ARG A 178 -19.76 6.84 -5.70
C ARG A 178 -19.53 6.44 -7.15
N PHE A 179 -20.09 7.20 -8.10
CA PHE A 179 -19.89 6.94 -9.52
C PHE A 179 -18.41 7.07 -9.92
N TYR A 180 -17.74 8.13 -9.45
CA TYR A 180 -16.31 8.34 -9.71
C TYR A 180 -15.44 7.20 -9.16
N THR A 181 -15.72 6.72 -7.94
CA THR A 181 -15.02 5.54 -7.38
C THR A 181 -15.31 4.25 -8.15
N ALA A 182 -16.52 4.09 -8.72
CA ALA A 182 -16.85 2.93 -9.53
C ALA A 182 -16.03 2.87 -10.84
N LEU A 183 -15.76 4.02 -11.46
CA LEU A 183 -14.90 4.11 -12.64
C LEU A 183 -13.45 3.68 -12.33
N GLN A 184 -12.93 4.06 -11.16
CA GLN A 184 -11.61 3.62 -10.68
C GLN A 184 -11.56 2.10 -10.53
N LEU A 185 -12.56 1.49 -9.87
CA LEU A 185 -12.65 0.04 -9.66
C LEU A 185 -12.82 -0.73 -10.98
N ARG A 186 -13.57 -0.19 -11.94
CA ARG A 186 -13.73 -0.77 -13.27
C ARG A 186 -12.38 -0.86 -13.97
N ASP A 187 -11.59 0.21 -13.95
CA ASP A 187 -10.29 0.24 -14.61
C ASP A 187 -9.31 -0.75 -13.96
N LEU A 188 -9.31 -0.85 -12.63
CA LEU A 188 -8.54 -1.88 -11.90
C LEU A 188 -8.96 -3.30 -12.28
N SER A 189 -10.27 -3.56 -12.36
CA SER A 189 -10.82 -4.87 -12.74
C SER A 189 -10.52 -5.24 -14.20
N ASN A 190 -10.14 -4.26 -15.03
CA ASN A 190 -9.73 -4.42 -16.41
C ASN A 190 -8.21 -4.39 -16.57
N GLU A 191 -7.47 -4.76 -15.52
CA GLU A 191 -6.00 -4.90 -15.49
C GLU A 191 -5.22 -3.60 -15.64
N MET A 192 -5.86 -2.43 -15.45
CA MET A 192 -5.10 -1.19 -15.39
C MET A 192 -4.27 -1.18 -14.10
N PRO A 193 -2.93 -1.03 -14.17
CA PRO A 193 -2.09 -0.97 -12.98
C PRO A 193 -2.48 0.18 -12.06
N ILE A 194 -2.34 -0.01 -10.75
CA ILE A 194 -2.66 1.01 -9.74
C ILE A 194 -1.97 2.35 -10.05
N SER A 195 -0.73 2.33 -10.54
CA SER A 195 0.00 3.54 -10.93
C SER A 195 -0.63 4.31 -12.10
N GLN A 196 -1.21 3.61 -13.08
CA GLN A 196 -1.91 4.22 -14.20
C GLN A 196 -3.27 4.76 -13.78
N VAL A 197 -4.01 4.02 -12.95
CA VAL A 197 -5.29 4.49 -12.37
C VAL A 197 -5.04 5.74 -11.53
N ALA A 198 -4.04 5.72 -10.65
CA ALA A 198 -3.64 6.88 -9.83
C ALA A 198 -3.39 8.14 -10.69
N ARG A 199 -2.64 8.00 -11.80
CA ARG A 199 -2.40 9.11 -12.73
C ARG A 199 -3.65 9.55 -13.48
N LYS A 200 -4.48 8.62 -13.93
CA LYS A 200 -5.71 8.90 -14.70
C LYS A 200 -6.74 9.68 -13.89
N TYR A 201 -6.86 9.37 -12.61
CA TYR A 201 -7.86 9.96 -11.70
C TYR A 201 -7.28 11.03 -10.78
N ASP A 202 -6.00 11.38 -10.93
CA ASP A 202 -5.25 12.33 -10.10
C ASP A 202 -5.38 12.05 -8.59
N LEU A 203 -5.13 10.80 -8.22
CA LEU A 203 -5.22 10.32 -6.85
C LEU A 203 -3.93 9.64 -6.40
N PRO A 204 -3.53 9.76 -5.13
CA PRO A 204 -2.40 9.01 -4.60
C PRO A 204 -2.65 7.51 -4.71
N ARG A 205 -1.62 6.77 -5.12
CA ARG A 205 -1.68 5.32 -5.35
C ARG A 205 -2.13 4.50 -4.13
N GLY A 206 -1.73 4.89 -2.92
CA GLY A 206 -2.18 4.26 -1.67
C GLY A 206 -3.69 4.37 -1.44
N ILE A 207 -4.32 5.47 -1.89
CA ILE A 207 -5.79 5.63 -1.81
C ILE A 207 -6.48 4.62 -2.74
N ILE A 208 -5.97 4.44 -3.95
CA ILE A 208 -6.51 3.48 -4.92
C ILE A 208 -6.37 2.04 -4.41
N GLN A 209 -5.22 1.69 -3.82
CA GLN A 209 -5.01 0.37 -3.21
C GLN A 209 -5.98 0.13 -2.04
N ASN A 210 -6.13 1.10 -1.14
CA ASN A 210 -7.07 1.01 -0.01
C ASN A 210 -8.52 0.91 -0.50
N LEU A 211 -8.90 1.64 -1.55
CA LEU A 211 -10.22 1.56 -2.17
C LEU A 211 -10.49 0.13 -2.67
N ALA A 212 -9.54 -0.46 -3.41
CA ALA A 212 -9.66 -1.83 -3.91
C ALA A 212 -9.84 -2.85 -2.78
N GLN A 213 -9.01 -2.78 -1.73
CA GLN A 213 -9.08 -3.68 -0.58
C GLN A 213 -10.41 -3.55 0.19
N THR A 214 -10.85 -2.32 0.43
CA THR A 214 -12.13 -2.05 1.12
C THR A 214 -13.31 -2.58 0.30
N CYS A 215 -13.29 -2.35 -1.02
CA CYS A 215 -14.36 -2.81 -1.91
C CYS A 215 -14.37 -4.33 -2.08
N HIS A 216 -13.21 -4.99 -2.09
CA HIS A 216 -13.11 -6.45 -2.06
C HIS A 216 -13.79 -7.03 -0.81
N GLY A 217 -13.42 -6.54 0.39
CA GLY A 217 -14.06 -6.99 1.64
C GLY A 217 -15.56 -6.73 1.69
N PHE A 218 -16.01 -5.57 1.18
CA PHE A 218 -17.43 -5.25 1.06
C PHE A 218 -18.16 -6.20 0.10
N ALA A 219 -17.59 -6.46 -1.09
CA ALA A 219 -18.16 -7.36 -2.08
C ALA A 219 -18.30 -8.78 -1.53
N ALA A 220 -17.29 -9.31 -0.84
CA ALA A 220 -17.34 -10.61 -0.17
C ALA A 220 -18.47 -10.69 0.89
N GLY A 221 -18.70 -9.59 1.62
CA GLY A 221 -19.85 -9.47 2.52
C GLY A 221 -21.18 -9.52 1.79
N MET A 222 -21.29 -8.82 0.66
CA MET A 222 -22.52 -8.79 -0.15
C MET A 222 -22.82 -10.13 -0.83
N VAL A 223 -21.81 -10.88 -1.27
CA VAL A 223 -21.99 -12.24 -1.82
C VAL A 223 -22.64 -13.14 -0.78
N ARG A 224 -22.11 -13.15 0.46
CA ARG A 224 -22.68 -13.93 1.56
C ARG A 224 -24.10 -13.50 1.91
N PHE A 225 -24.33 -12.18 1.99
CA PHE A 225 -25.65 -11.63 2.24
C PHE A 225 -26.67 -12.07 1.17
N CYS A 226 -26.30 -11.98 -0.11
CA CYS A 226 -27.16 -12.42 -1.21
C CYS A 226 -27.45 -13.92 -1.12
N GLY A 227 -26.45 -14.74 -0.75
CA GLY A 227 -26.65 -16.17 -0.49
C GLY A 227 -27.68 -16.43 0.61
N THR A 228 -27.59 -15.72 1.74
CA THR A 228 -28.56 -15.83 2.84
C THR A 228 -29.97 -15.39 2.44
N MET A 229 -30.08 -14.38 1.57
CA MET A 229 -31.38 -13.88 1.08
C MET A 229 -31.96 -14.73 -0.07
N GLY A 230 -31.26 -15.78 -0.52
CA GLY A 230 -31.67 -16.60 -1.66
C GLY A 230 -31.47 -15.92 -3.03
N TRP A 231 -30.70 -14.84 -3.10
CA TRP A 231 -30.42 -14.09 -4.33
C TRP A 231 -29.21 -14.66 -5.07
N GLY A 232 -29.28 -15.94 -5.44
CA GLY A 232 -28.15 -16.70 -6.02
C GLY A 232 -27.54 -16.05 -7.27
N ALA A 233 -28.37 -15.57 -8.20
CA ALA A 233 -27.88 -14.91 -9.42
C ALA A 233 -27.05 -13.65 -9.11
N LEU A 234 -27.49 -12.83 -8.15
CA LEU A 234 -26.75 -11.64 -7.74
C LEU A 234 -25.47 -12.02 -6.98
N ALA A 235 -25.52 -13.06 -6.13
CA ALA A 235 -24.35 -13.57 -5.43
C ALA A 235 -23.25 -14.03 -6.41
N ALA A 236 -23.62 -14.76 -7.47
CA ALA A 236 -22.69 -15.23 -8.49
C ALA A 236 -22.02 -14.07 -9.24
N VAL A 237 -22.80 -13.07 -9.66
CA VAL A 237 -22.25 -11.89 -10.34
C VAL A 237 -21.30 -11.12 -9.41
N LEU A 238 -21.70 -10.90 -8.16
CA LEU A 238 -20.85 -10.19 -7.19
C LEU A 238 -19.59 -10.98 -6.84
N GLY A 239 -19.67 -12.32 -6.78
CA GLY A 239 -18.52 -13.20 -6.54
C GLY A 239 -17.48 -13.05 -7.64
N HIS A 240 -17.90 -13.10 -8.89
CA HIS A 240 -17.00 -12.91 -10.02
C HIS A 240 -16.32 -11.52 -10.02
N TYR A 241 -17.03 -10.45 -9.64
CA TYR A 241 -16.41 -9.12 -9.51
C TYR A 241 -15.47 -9.01 -8.30
N GLU A 242 -15.78 -9.71 -7.21
CA GLU A 242 -14.95 -9.75 -6.01
C GLU A 242 -13.57 -10.37 -6.30
N GLU A 243 -13.55 -11.49 -7.03
CA GLU A 243 -12.33 -12.19 -7.43
C GLU A 243 -11.49 -11.34 -8.39
N ARG A 244 -12.14 -10.73 -9.39
CA ARG A 244 -11.49 -9.80 -10.33
C ARG A 244 -10.85 -8.61 -9.63
N LEU A 245 -11.52 -8.04 -8.64
CA LEU A 245 -10.99 -6.92 -7.88
C LEU A 245 -9.83 -7.35 -6.97
N LYS A 246 -9.92 -8.53 -6.35
CA LYS A 246 -8.86 -9.13 -5.52
C LYS A 246 -7.59 -9.38 -6.33
N ALA A 247 -7.73 -9.98 -7.50
CA ALA A 247 -6.63 -10.26 -8.42
C ALA A 247 -6.13 -8.98 -9.13
N GLY A 248 -6.99 -7.98 -9.28
CA GLY A 248 -6.77 -6.84 -10.16
C GLY A 248 -6.65 -7.26 -11.62
N ALA A 249 -7.36 -8.32 -12.01
CA ALA A 249 -7.19 -9.00 -13.28
C ALA A 249 -8.52 -9.31 -13.96
N LYS A 250 -8.48 -9.56 -15.27
CA LYS A 250 -9.62 -10.08 -16.02
C LYS A 250 -9.88 -11.54 -15.68
N SER A 251 -11.08 -12.01 -16.03
CA SER A 251 -11.59 -13.35 -15.70
C SER A 251 -10.70 -14.48 -16.23
N ASP A 252 -10.08 -14.29 -17.39
CA ASP A 252 -9.14 -15.24 -18.00
C ASP A 252 -7.90 -15.46 -17.13
N LEU A 253 -7.44 -14.43 -16.40
CA LEU A 253 -6.21 -14.49 -15.61
C LEU A 253 -6.37 -14.89 -14.16
N LEU A 254 -7.61 -15.09 -13.66
CA LEU A 254 -7.86 -15.30 -12.23
C LEU A 254 -7.07 -16.49 -11.68
N ALA A 255 -7.12 -17.63 -12.38
CA ALA A 255 -6.42 -18.84 -11.99
C ALA A 255 -4.88 -18.64 -11.89
N LEU A 256 -4.30 -17.88 -12.82
CA LEU A 256 -2.87 -17.57 -12.79
C LEU A 256 -2.51 -16.58 -11.68
N ALA A 257 -3.40 -15.63 -11.37
CA ALA A 257 -3.18 -14.63 -10.33
C ALA A 257 -3.24 -15.20 -8.90
N GLU A 258 -3.75 -16.43 -8.72
CA GLU A 258 -3.66 -17.16 -7.45
C GLU A 258 -2.25 -17.69 -7.14
N ILE A 259 -1.42 -17.87 -8.17
CA ILE A 259 -0.06 -18.40 -8.01
C ILE A 259 0.78 -17.40 -7.21
N THR A 260 1.50 -17.91 -6.21
CA THR A 260 2.37 -17.08 -5.36
C THR A 260 3.35 -16.29 -6.22
N TYR A 261 3.50 -14.99 -5.94
CA TYR A 261 4.31 -14.02 -6.71
C TYR A 261 3.84 -13.67 -8.12
N VAL A 262 2.77 -14.27 -8.63
CA VAL A 262 2.17 -13.92 -9.91
C VAL A 262 1.05 -12.91 -9.65
N LYS A 263 1.27 -11.65 -10.02
CA LYS A 263 0.26 -10.57 -9.94
C LYS A 263 -0.28 -10.27 -11.34
N SER A 264 -1.38 -9.51 -11.43
CA SER A 264 -2.06 -9.15 -12.69
C SER A 264 -1.13 -8.93 -13.91
N ARG A 265 -0.12 -8.05 -13.80
CA ARG A 265 0.85 -7.82 -14.89
C ARG A 265 1.68 -9.06 -15.26
N THR A 266 2.20 -9.78 -14.26
CA THR A 266 2.98 -11.01 -14.47
C THR A 266 2.10 -12.09 -15.08
N ALA A 267 0.85 -12.24 -14.60
CA ALA A 267 -0.12 -13.18 -15.14
C ALA A 267 -0.42 -12.90 -16.62
N ARG A 268 -0.59 -11.63 -17.01
CA ARG A 268 -0.80 -11.24 -18.42
C ARG A 268 0.40 -11.58 -19.28
N ILE A 269 1.62 -11.32 -18.80
CA ILE A 269 2.85 -11.63 -19.55
C ILE A 269 3.04 -13.15 -19.69
N PHE A 270 2.72 -13.93 -18.66
CA PHE A 270 2.75 -15.38 -18.72
C PHE A 270 1.74 -15.90 -19.76
N TRP A 271 0.52 -15.36 -19.74
CA TRP A 271 -0.54 -15.71 -20.68
C TRP A 271 -0.16 -15.40 -22.14
N GLU A 272 0.42 -14.22 -22.39
CA GLU A 272 0.90 -13.79 -23.72
C GLU A 272 2.05 -14.67 -24.24
N ASN A 273 2.87 -15.22 -23.34
CA ASN A 273 3.97 -16.13 -23.68
C ASN A 273 3.56 -17.62 -23.68
N GLY A 274 2.26 -17.93 -23.68
CA GLY A 274 1.74 -19.29 -23.86
C GLY A 274 1.41 -20.04 -22.57
N PHE A 275 1.77 -19.51 -21.39
CA PHE A 275 1.43 -20.09 -20.10
C PHE A 275 0.02 -19.64 -19.66
N LYS A 276 -1.01 -20.17 -20.31
CA LYS A 276 -2.41 -19.74 -20.10
C LYS A 276 -3.08 -20.41 -18.89
N THR A 277 -2.62 -21.57 -18.47
CA THR A 277 -3.25 -22.34 -17.38
C THR A 277 -2.27 -22.59 -16.25
N VAL A 278 -2.79 -22.86 -15.04
CA VAL A 278 -1.96 -23.27 -13.89
C VAL A 278 -1.18 -24.54 -14.23
N ALA A 279 -1.80 -25.48 -14.96
CA ALA A 279 -1.15 -26.69 -15.47
C ALA A 279 0.07 -26.38 -16.35
N ALA A 280 -0.06 -25.43 -17.29
CA ALA A 280 1.03 -25.03 -18.17
C ALA A 280 2.20 -24.41 -17.39
N VAL A 281 1.92 -23.66 -16.33
CA VAL A 281 2.96 -23.13 -15.43
C VAL A 281 3.57 -24.25 -14.59
N ALA A 282 2.78 -25.19 -14.07
CA ALA A 282 3.26 -26.29 -13.24
C ALA A 282 4.16 -27.28 -14.02
N ALA A 283 3.90 -27.47 -15.32
CA ALA A 283 4.68 -28.32 -16.20
C ALA A 283 5.95 -27.64 -16.78
N ALA A 284 6.13 -26.34 -16.54
CA ALA A 284 7.24 -25.58 -17.09
C ALA A 284 8.55 -25.78 -16.30
N ASP A 285 9.68 -25.69 -16.97
CA ASP A 285 10.99 -25.67 -16.33
C ASP A 285 11.44 -24.24 -15.96
N VAL A 286 12.37 -24.15 -15.01
CA VAL A 286 12.99 -22.88 -14.60
C VAL A 286 13.59 -22.13 -15.79
N LYS A 287 14.11 -22.87 -16.79
CA LYS A 287 14.74 -22.30 -17.99
C LYS A 287 13.73 -21.58 -18.89
N ASP A 288 12.48 -22.03 -18.92
CA ASP A 288 11.44 -21.48 -19.78
C ASP A 288 10.74 -20.31 -19.10
N LEU A 289 10.53 -20.40 -17.78
CA LEU A 289 9.77 -19.40 -17.03
C LEU A 289 10.62 -18.18 -16.62
N LEU A 290 11.92 -18.36 -16.42
CA LEU A 290 12.82 -17.27 -16.00
C LEU A 290 12.89 -16.10 -17.00
N PRO A 291 13.07 -16.32 -18.33
CA PRO A 291 13.05 -15.23 -19.31
C PRO A 291 11.74 -14.45 -19.29
N VAL A 292 10.60 -15.14 -19.18
CA VAL A 292 9.28 -14.53 -19.13
C VAL A 292 9.09 -13.71 -17.85
N LEU A 293 9.55 -14.22 -16.70
CA LEU A 293 9.51 -13.47 -15.45
C LEU A 293 10.37 -12.21 -15.50
N ILE A 294 11.54 -12.25 -16.17
CA ILE A 294 12.40 -11.10 -16.40
C ILE A 294 11.68 -10.03 -17.23
N MET A 295 10.98 -10.42 -18.30
CA MET A 295 10.16 -9.49 -19.10
C MET A 295 9.05 -8.82 -18.28
N ALA A 296 8.52 -9.53 -17.28
CA ALA A 296 7.52 -9.00 -16.37
C ALA A 296 8.05 -8.00 -15.35
N GLN A 297 9.37 -7.95 -15.13
CA GLN A 297 9.97 -6.98 -14.24
C GLN A 297 10.00 -5.58 -14.87
N PRO A 298 9.88 -4.51 -14.06
CA PRO A 298 10.07 -3.15 -14.54
C PRO A 298 11.48 -2.95 -15.12
N LYS A 299 11.60 -2.10 -16.16
CA LYS A 299 12.87 -1.84 -16.86
C LYS A 299 13.92 -1.29 -15.88
N LYS A 300 15.08 -1.95 -15.83
CA LYS A 300 16.22 -1.56 -14.99
C LYS A 300 17.04 -0.42 -15.61
N PRO A 301 17.61 0.49 -14.78
CA PRO A 301 18.85 1.19 -15.14
C PRO A 301 20.04 0.23 -15.11
N ARG A 302 21.12 0.54 -15.86
CA ARG A 302 22.33 -0.30 -15.93
C ARG A 302 22.90 -0.54 -14.52
N LEU A 303 22.95 -1.81 -14.12
CA LEU A 303 23.64 -2.26 -12.90
C LEU A 303 25.05 -2.77 -13.28
N ASP A 304 25.92 -2.81 -12.28
CA ASP A 304 27.17 -3.54 -12.30
C ASP A 304 26.95 -5.06 -12.45
N ALA A 305 27.94 -5.75 -13.03
CA ALA A 305 27.84 -7.16 -13.39
C ALA A 305 27.57 -8.09 -12.18
N GLU A 306 28.11 -7.74 -11.00
CA GLU A 306 27.96 -8.52 -9.77
C GLU A 306 26.53 -8.42 -9.20
N SER A 307 25.96 -7.21 -9.18
CA SER A 307 24.58 -6.98 -8.78
C SER A 307 23.56 -7.60 -9.75
N GLU A 308 23.88 -7.65 -11.05
CA GLU A 308 23.05 -8.37 -12.03
C GLU A 308 23.00 -9.87 -11.74
N GLU A 309 24.13 -10.49 -11.41
CA GLU A 309 24.17 -11.92 -11.09
C GLU A 309 23.39 -12.25 -9.82
N LYS A 310 23.56 -11.46 -8.75
CA LYS A 310 22.81 -11.59 -7.49
C LYS A 310 21.30 -11.47 -7.74
N TYR A 311 20.89 -10.56 -8.62
CA TYR A 311 19.49 -10.38 -8.98
C TYR A 311 18.91 -11.57 -9.75
N ILE A 312 19.64 -12.10 -10.75
CA ILE A 312 19.21 -13.29 -11.49
C ILE A 312 19.06 -14.49 -10.55
N ARG A 313 19.96 -14.65 -9.57
CA ARG A 313 19.83 -15.67 -8.52
C ARG A 313 18.55 -15.47 -7.68
N LYS A 314 18.25 -14.24 -7.24
CA LYS A 314 16.98 -13.92 -6.54
C LYS A 314 15.75 -14.28 -7.40
N LEU A 315 15.77 -13.98 -8.71
CA LEU A 315 14.67 -14.30 -9.62
C LEU A 315 14.53 -15.81 -9.85
N LYS A 316 15.63 -16.56 -9.98
CA LYS A 316 15.59 -18.03 -10.08
C LYS A 316 14.90 -18.66 -8.86
N ALA A 317 15.28 -18.25 -7.66
CA ALA A 317 14.62 -18.70 -6.43
C ALA A 317 13.12 -18.36 -6.42
N LYS A 318 12.74 -17.19 -6.95
CA LYS A 318 11.33 -16.80 -7.10
C LYS A 318 10.58 -17.69 -8.09
N VAL A 319 11.19 -18.06 -9.21
CA VAL A 319 10.62 -18.99 -10.21
C VAL A 319 10.37 -20.37 -9.58
N GLU A 320 11.30 -20.89 -8.79
CA GLU A 320 11.12 -22.18 -8.10
C GLU A 320 9.89 -22.15 -7.16
N ILE A 321 9.68 -21.05 -6.44
CA ILE A 321 8.51 -20.88 -5.58
C ILE A 321 7.22 -20.78 -6.42
N ILE A 322 7.26 -20.09 -7.57
CA ILE A 322 6.13 -19.99 -8.50
C ILE A 322 5.72 -21.39 -8.98
N LEU A 323 6.68 -22.19 -9.46
CA LEU A 323 6.43 -23.55 -9.95
C LEU A 323 5.85 -24.45 -8.84
N LYS A 324 6.43 -24.41 -7.64
CA LYS A 324 5.93 -25.17 -6.48
C LYS A 324 4.53 -24.71 -6.03
N SER A 325 4.23 -23.42 -6.18
CA SER A 325 2.88 -22.90 -5.91
C SER A 325 1.89 -23.36 -6.96
N ALA A 326 2.27 -23.32 -8.24
CA ALA A 326 1.42 -23.76 -9.34
C ALA A 326 1.10 -25.26 -9.25
N GLY A 327 2.10 -26.10 -8.96
CA GLY A 327 1.89 -27.54 -8.76
C GLY A 327 0.89 -27.85 -7.64
N ARG A 328 0.98 -27.17 -6.49
CA ARG A 328 0.02 -27.34 -5.39
C ARG A 328 -1.40 -26.92 -5.76
N ILE A 329 -1.55 -25.83 -6.51
CA ILE A 329 -2.88 -25.37 -6.97
C ILE A 329 -3.45 -26.34 -7.99
N TRP A 330 -2.63 -26.81 -8.92
CA TRP A 330 -3.00 -27.81 -9.92
C TRP A 330 -3.47 -29.13 -9.28
N GLU A 331 -2.72 -29.66 -8.32
CA GLU A 331 -3.10 -30.87 -7.57
C GLU A 331 -4.46 -30.72 -6.85
N ARG A 332 -4.75 -29.52 -6.34
CA ARG A 332 -6.05 -29.22 -5.72
C ARG A 332 -7.17 -29.19 -6.76
N GLN A 333 -6.96 -28.50 -7.88
CA GLN A 333 -7.96 -28.42 -8.97
C GLN A 333 -8.32 -29.80 -9.51
N VAL A 334 -7.31 -30.65 -9.74
CA VAL A 334 -7.52 -32.03 -10.20
C VAL A 334 -8.31 -32.85 -9.17
N ARG A 335 -8.09 -32.64 -7.88
CA ARG A 335 -8.84 -33.34 -6.82
C ARG A 335 -10.30 -32.90 -6.77
N GLU A 336 -10.55 -31.60 -6.86
CA GLU A 336 -11.90 -31.04 -6.87
C GLU A 336 -12.69 -31.53 -8.10
N GLU A 337 -12.06 -31.61 -9.29
CA GLU A 337 -12.68 -32.18 -10.49
C GLU A 337 -13.07 -33.66 -10.32
N ILE A 338 -12.23 -34.45 -9.63
CA ILE A 338 -12.53 -35.87 -9.34
C ILE A 338 -13.68 -36.00 -8.33
N GLU A 339 -13.72 -35.15 -7.31
CA GLU A 339 -14.78 -35.17 -6.28
C GLU A 339 -16.14 -34.68 -6.81
N ASP A 340 -16.17 -33.78 -7.79
CA ASP A 340 -17.40 -33.30 -8.44
C ASP A 340 -17.96 -34.29 -9.49
N GLU A 341 -17.14 -35.26 -9.94
CA GLU A 341 -17.53 -36.33 -10.87
C GLU A 341 -18.07 -37.60 -10.16
N GLU A 342 -17.93 -37.73 -8.83
CA GLU A 342 -18.45 -38.82 -7.98
C GLU A 342 -19.84 -38.53 -7.38
#